data_AF-A0A357ZW18-F1
#
_entry.id   AF-A0A357ZW18-F1
#
_cell.length_a   1.000
_cell.length_b   1.000
_cell.length_c   1.000
_cell.angle_alpha   90.00
_cell.angle_beta   90.00
_cell.angle_gamma   90.00
#
_symmetry.space_group_name_H-M   'P 1'
#
loop_
_entity.id
_entity.type
_entity.pdbx_description
1 polymer ?
#
loop_
_entity_poly.entity_id
_entity_poly.type
_entity_poly.pdbx_seq_one_letter_code
_entity_poly.pdbx_strand_id
1 'polypeptide(L)'
;MDRLNLVDPSLYLDGVPRDYFRWLRDNDPVAWHDEPDGPGYWVLTRFDDVVAANRDWELYSNSLKGSSIEEARSDEELIARRRMFVNQDPPQHTRYRKLVSAAFTPGQIRRMVPLIEQTCTRLVDGLLDGEVHDFVP
;
A
#
# COMPACT_ATOMS: atom_id res chain seq x y z
N MET A 1 13.01 -23.91 4.22
CA MET A 1 12.60 -23.13 3.05
C MET A 1 13.55 -21.95 2.98
N ASP A 2 14.16 -21.69 1.83
CA ASP A 2 15.05 -20.54 1.68
C ASP A 2 14.23 -19.24 1.76
N ARG A 3 14.81 -18.19 2.36
CA ARG A 3 14.12 -16.91 2.50
C ARG A 3 14.05 -16.21 1.14
N LEU A 4 12.83 -15.84 0.74
CA LEU A 4 12.61 -15.09 -0.49
C LEU A 4 12.91 -13.60 -0.28
N ASN A 5 13.50 -12.98 -1.29
CA ASN A 5 13.68 -11.53 -1.33
C ASN A 5 12.32 -10.86 -1.65
N LEU A 6 11.62 -10.37 -0.62
CA LEU A 6 10.27 -9.82 -0.81
C LEU A 6 10.24 -8.43 -1.46
N VAL A 7 11.40 -7.77 -1.60
CA VAL A 7 11.52 -6.50 -2.34
C VAL A 7 11.90 -6.71 -3.81
N ASP A 8 12.21 -7.93 -4.23
CA ASP A 8 12.45 -8.25 -5.64
C ASP A 8 11.12 -8.29 -6.41
N PRO A 9 10.88 -7.36 -7.37
CA PRO A 9 9.64 -7.35 -8.14
C PRO A 9 9.45 -8.62 -8.98
N SER A 10 10.54 -9.30 -9.36
CA SER A 10 10.48 -10.53 -10.17
C SER A 10 9.74 -11.67 -9.46
N LEU A 11 9.72 -11.65 -8.12
CA LEU A 11 8.97 -12.61 -7.30
C LEU A 11 7.46 -12.55 -7.52
N TYR A 12 6.95 -11.43 -8.04
CA TYR A 12 5.52 -11.16 -8.18
C TYR A 12 5.01 -11.27 -9.61
N LEU A 13 5.85 -11.64 -10.58
CA LEU A 13 5.49 -11.74 -12.00
C LEU A 13 4.35 -12.74 -12.24
N ASP A 14 4.38 -13.87 -11.53
CA ASP A 14 3.33 -14.90 -11.57
C ASP A 14 2.26 -14.69 -10.47
N GLY A 15 2.24 -13.50 -9.87
CA GLY A 15 1.37 -13.13 -8.76
C GLY A 15 2.05 -13.24 -7.38
N VAL A 16 1.27 -12.96 -6.33
CA VAL A 16 1.77 -12.95 -4.95
C VAL A 16 2.24 -14.35 -4.52
N PRO A 17 3.43 -14.52 -3.90
CA PRO A 17 3.95 -15.82 -3.44
C PRO A 17 3.22 -16.31 -2.17
N ARG A 18 1.95 -16.70 -2.35
CA ARG A 18 1.02 -17.00 -1.24
C ARG A 18 1.49 -18.14 -0.34
N ASP A 19 2.17 -19.14 -0.90
CA ASP A 19 2.68 -20.28 -0.13
C ASP A 19 3.83 -19.88 0.79
N TYR A 20 4.70 -18.97 0.38
CA TYR A 20 5.74 -18.43 1.25
C TYR A 20 5.14 -17.59 2.39
N PHE A 21 4.17 -16.72 2.08
CA PHE A 21 3.45 -15.98 3.13
C PHE A 21 2.65 -16.91 4.06
N ARG A 22 2.14 -18.05 3.58
CA ARG A 22 1.52 -19.08 4.44
C ARG A 22 2.56 -19.70 5.36
N TRP A 23 3.71 -20.08 4.82
CA TRP A 23 4.79 -20.62 5.62
C TRP A 23 5.27 -19.64 6.70
N LEU A 24 5.49 -18.37 6.37
CA LEU A 24 5.85 -17.33 7.35
C LEU A 24 4.80 -17.21 8.45
N ARG A 25 3.52 -17.12 8.10
CA ARG A 25 2.45 -17.08 9.12
C ARG A 25 2.58 -18.24 10.10
N ASP A 26 2.77 -19.45 9.62
CA ASP A 26 2.74 -20.67 10.43
C ASP A 26 4.03 -20.95 11.20
N ASN A 27 5.18 -20.42 10.76
CA ASN A 27 6.49 -20.79 11.31
C ASN A 27 7.32 -19.61 11.83
N ASP A 28 7.20 -18.42 11.22
CA ASP A 28 7.99 -17.22 11.55
C ASP A 28 7.16 -15.95 11.26
N PRO A 29 6.09 -15.69 12.06
CA PRO A 29 5.09 -14.68 11.71
C PRO A 29 5.59 -13.23 11.81
N VAL A 30 6.68 -13.02 12.54
CA VAL A 30 7.41 -11.76 12.72
C VAL A 30 8.86 -12.01 12.33
N ALA A 31 9.13 -11.96 11.02
CA ALA A 31 10.42 -12.35 10.47
C ALA A 31 11.26 -11.12 10.12
N TRP A 32 12.54 -11.14 10.48
CA TRP A 32 13.52 -10.20 9.92
C TRP A 32 13.85 -10.58 8.47
N HIS A 33 13.91 -9.64 7.54
CA HIS A 33 14.34 -9.83 6.17
C HIS A 33 15.50 -8.89 5.83
N ASP A 34 16.54 -9.44 5.21
CA ASP A 34 17.64 -8.64 4.69
C ASP A 34 17.20 -7.89 3.43
N GLU A 35 17.67 -6.67 3.29
CA GLU A 35 17.44 -5.82 2.12
C GLU A 35 18.77 -5.68 1.36
N PRO A 36 18.84 -6.02 0.06
CA PRO A 36 20.12 -6.04 -0.67
C PRO A 36 20.92 -4.75 -0.59
N ASP A 37 20.24 -3.60 -0.65
CA ASP A 37 20.84 -2.26 -0.67
C ASP A 37 20.42 -1.40 0.54
N GLY A 38 19.97 -2.04 1.62
CA GLY A 38 19.40 -1.32 2.77
C GLY A 38 19.61 -2.03 4.10
N PRO A 39 19.07 -1.47 5.19
CA PRO A 39 19.31 -1.96 6.53
C PRO A 39 18.53 -3.24 6.88
N GLY A 40 17.63 -3.70 6.01
CA GLY A 40 16.70 -4.79 6.29
C GLY A 40 15.41 -4.29 6.97
N TYR A 41 14.42 -5.17 7.07
CA TYR A 41 13.08 -4.81 7.55
C TYR A 41 12.38 -5.99 8.24
N TRP A 42 11.42 -5.66 9.09
CA TRP A 42 10.54 -6.64 9.72
C TRP A 42 9.33 -6.94 8.84
N VAL A 43 8.97 -8.22 8.76
CA VAL A 43 7.81 -8.72 8.01
C VAL A 43 6.80 -9.29 8.99
N LEU A 44 5.67 -8.58 9.12
CA LEU A 44 4.51 -9.03 9.89
C LEU A 44 3.52 -9.72 8.95
N THR A 45 3.17 -10.97 9.24
CA THR A 45 2.32 -11.76 8.33
C THR A 45 0.98 -12.19 8.93
N ARG A 46 0.79 -12.08 10.24
CA ARG A 46 -0.50 -12.30 10.90
C ARG A 46 -1.31 -11.01 10.89
N PHE A 47 -2.62 -11.16 10.67
CA PHE A 47 -3.55 -10.03 10.60
C PHE A 47 -3.51 -9.16 11.85
N ASP A 48 -3.54 -9.78 13.04
CA ASP A 48 -3.57 -9.06 14.30
C ASP A 48 -2.29 -8.24 14.53
N ASP A 49 -1.12 -8.78 14.18
CA ASP A 49 0.17 -8.08 14.29
C ASP A 49 0.22 -6.86 13.35
N VAL A 50 -0.23 -7.03 12.10
CA VAL A 50 -0.29 -5.93 11.12
C VAL A 50 -1.26 -4.85 11.59
N VAL A 51 -2.43 -5.23 12.08
CA VAL A 51 -3.44 -4.27 12.57
C VAL A 51 -2.96 -3.55 13.82
N ALA A 52 -2.29 -4.25 14.74
CA ALA A 52 -1.71 -3.65 15.94
C ALA A 52 -0.64 -2.62 15.57
N ALA A 53 0.32 -3.00 14.73
CA ALA A 53 1.39 -2.09 14.28
C ALA A 53 0.83 -0.87 13.53
N ASN A 54 -0.12 -1.09 12.62
CA ASN A 54 -0.73 -0.02 11.83
C ASN A 54 -1.59 0.97 12.67
N ARG A 55 -1.98 0.61 13.90
CA ARG A 55 -2.73 1.49 14.81
C ARG A 55 -1.83 2.28 15.76
N ASP A 56 -0.65 1.75 16.06
CA ASP A 56 0.29 2.35 17.01
C ASP A 56 1.32 3.24 16.29
N TRP A 57 0.88 4.43 15.89
CA TRP A 57 1.73 5.40 15.20
C TRP A 57 2.86 5.96 16.09
N GLU A 58 2.72 5.88 17.42
CA GLU A 58 3.74 6.34 18.35
C GLU A 58 4.95 5.40 18.31
N LEU A 59 4.70 4.09 18.21
CA LEU A 59 5.75 3.08 18.06
C LEU A 59 6.19 2.90 16.60
N TYR A 60 5.25 2.92 15.65
CA TYR A 60 5.48 2.70 14.22
C TYR A 60 5.19 3.97 13.42
N SER A 61 6.07 4.97 13.58
CA SER A 61 5.94 6.29 12.97
C SER A 61 6.26 6.30 11.47
N ASN A 62 5.34 6.84 10.67
CA ASN A 62 5.57 7.10 9.25
C ASN A 62 6.41 8.36 9.02
N SER A 63 6.42 9.31 9.96
CA SER A 63 7.21 10.53 9.82
C SER A 63 8.70 10.27 9.97
N LEU A 64 9.12 9.30 10.79
CA LEU A 64 10.53 9.07 11.04
C LEU A 64 11.29 8.65 9.79
N LYS A 65 10.81 7.63 9.07
CA LYS A 65 11.50 7.03 7.91
C LYS A 65 10.67 6.98 6.62
N GLY A 66 9.40 7.36 6.67
CA GLY A 66 8.46 7.18 5.56
C GLY A 66 7.69 5.87 5.64
N SER A 67 6.76 5.67 4.69
CA SER A 67 5.90 4.49 4.58
C SER A 67 6.40 3.44 3.58
N SER A 68 7.53 3.69 2.90
CA SER A 68 8.16 2.76 1.98
C SER A 68 9.22 1.91 2.69
N ILE A 69 9.49 0.71 2.16
CA ILE A 69 10.61 -0.13 2.64
C ILE A 69 11.94 0.56 2.34
N GLU A 70 12.13 1.06 1.10
CA GLU A 70 13.32 1.82 0.74
C GLU A 70 13.44 3.08 1.61
N GLU A 71 14.53 3.21 2.36
CA GLU A 71 14.82 4.38 3.18
C GLU A 71 15.26 5.57 2.31
N ALA A 72 15.06 6.79 2.84
CA ALA A 72 15.55 8.00 2.17
C ALA A 72 17.08 8.02 2.16
N ARG A 73 17.69 8.43 1.05
CA ARG A 73 19.15 8.42 0.86
C ARG A 73 19.83 9.69 1.41
N SER A 74 19.05 10.71 1.74
CA SER A 74 19.51 11.94 2.39
C SER A 74 18.42 12.58 3.25
N ASP A 75 18.83 13.52 4.11
CA ASP A 75 17.90 14.32 4.91
C ASP A 75 16.98 15.18 4.04
N GLU A 76 17.48 15.74 2.94
CA GLU A 76 16.67 16.50 1.98
C GLU A 76 15.58 15.64 1.36
N GLU A 77 15.91 14.40 0.98
CA GLU A 77 14.94 13.45 0.43
C GLU A 77 13.89 13.09 1.50
N LEU A 78 14.32 12.83 2.73
CA LEU A 78 13.41 12.53 3.83
C LEU A 78 12.45 13.69 4.12
N ILE A 79 12.95 14.93 4.12
CA ILE A 79 12.15 16.15 4.26
C ILE A 79 11.14 16.25 3.11
N ALA A 80 11.55 15.95 1.88
CA ALA A 80 10.65 15.95 0.73
C ALA A 80 9.55 14.88 0.87
N ARG A 81 9.91 13.65 1.27
CA ARG A 81 8.96 12.55 1.50
C ARG A 81 7.92 12.90 2.57
N ARG A 82 8.34 13.56 3.67
CA ARG A 82 7.46 14.04 4.76
C ARG A 82 6.44 15.11 4.34
N ARG A 83 6.58 15.72 3.16
CA ARG A 83 5.55 16.63 2.61
C ARG A 83 4.32 15.89 2.12
N MET A 84 4.47 14.62 1.74
CA MET A 84 3.34 13.77 1.37
C MET A 84 2.59 13.35 2.61
N PHE A 85 1.28 13.58 2.64
CA PHE A 85 0.41 13.30 3.78
C PHE A 85 0.50 11.85 4.29
N VAL A 86 0.81 10.87 3.42
CA VAL A 86 0.98 9.46 3.81
C VAL A 86 2.20 9.21 4.70
N ASN A 87 3.22 10.08 4.64
CA ASN A 87 4.45 10.02 5.42
C ASN A 87 4.43 10.97 6.62
N GLN A 88 3.25 11.19 7.19
CA GLN A 88 3.06 12.06 8.36
C GLN A 88 2.31 11.31 9.45
N ASP A 89 2.57 11.70 10.68
CA ASP A 89 1.85 11.27 11.88
C ASP A 89 0.97 12.41 12.43
N PRO A 90 0.10 12.14 13.41
CA PRO A 90 -0.58 13.18 14.16
C PRO A 90 0.42 14.20 14.77
N PRO A 91 0.05 15.49 14.87
CA PRO A 91 -1.25 16.08 14.52
C PRO A 91 -1.43 16.47 13.03
N GLN A 92 -0.35 16.55 12.24
CA GLN A 92 -0.39 17.02 10.85
C GLN A 92 -1.23 16.08 9.98
N HIS A 93 -0.99 14.77 10.06
CA HIS A 93 -1.78 13.76 9.37
C HIS A 93 -3.28 13.88 9.71
N THR A 94 -3.61 14.03 11.00
CA THR A 94 -5.00 14.17 11.45
C THR A 94 -5.68 15.40 10.85
N ARG A 95 -4.95 16.53 10.73
CA ARG A 95 -5.48 17.75 10.11
C ARG A 95 -5.76 17.55 8.62
N TYR A 96 -4.82 16.99 7.86
CA TYR A 96 -5.02 16.75 6.44
C TYR A 96 -6.07 15.68 6.16
N ARG A 97 -6.09 14.60 6.94
CA ARG A 97 -7.11 13.55 6.82
C ARG A 97 -8.52 14.11 6.99
N LYS A 98 -8.75 15.06 7.91
CA LYS A 98 -10.05 15.72 8.07
C LYS A 98 -10.48 16.47 6.80
N LEU A 99 -9.55 17.16 6.14
CA LEU A 99 -9.83 17.89 4.89
C LEU A 99 -10.15 16.92 3.74
N VAL A 100 -9.31 15.90 3.55
CA VAL A 100 -9.49 14.91 2.48
C VAL A 100 -10.76 14.10 2.69
N SER A 101 -11.04 13.65 3.91
CA SER A 101 -12.21 12.80 4.21
C SER A 101 -13.55 13.48 3.91
N ALA A 102 -13.60 14.82 3.90
CA ALA A 102 -14.81 15.56 3.54
C ALA A 102 -15.25 15.30 2.07
N ALA A 103 -14.30 14.99 1.19
CA ALA A 103 -14.58 14.64 -0.20
C ALA A 103 -15.13 13.21 -0.37
N PHE A 104 -14.94 12.34 0.63
CA PHE A 104 -15.30 10.92 0.58
C PHE A 104 -16.46 10.54 1.51
N THR A 105 -17.32 11.51 1.87
CA THR A 105 -18.52 11.19 2.66
C THR A 105 -19.51 10.35 1.85
N PRO A 106 -20.39 9.55 2.49
CA PRO A 106 -21.38 8.74 1.77
C PRO A 106 -22.23 9.54 0.77
N GLY A 107 -22.54 10.81 1.09
CA GLY A 107 -23.27 11.71 0.18
C GLY A 107 -22.47 12.13 -1.05
N GLN A 108 -21.17 12.41 -0.90
CA GLN A 108 -20.30 12.72 -2.04
C GLN A 108 -20.11 11.50 -2.93
N ILE A 109 -19.88 10.33 -2.34
CA ILE A 109 -19.76 9.07 -3.09
C ILE A 109 -21.03 8.81 -3.91
N ARG A 110 -22.22 8.93 -3.31
CA ARG A 110 -23.50 8.77 -4.05
C ARG A 110 -23.65 9.73 -5.23
N ARG A 111 -23.09 10.94 -5.16
CA ARG A 111 -23.12 11.91 -6.27
C ARG A 111 -22.19 11.52 -7.41
N MET A 112 -21.14 10.75 -7.14
CA MET A 112 -20.22 10.25 -8.17
C MET A 112 -20.78 9.02 -8.90
N VAL A 113 -21.67 8.25 -8.26
CA VAL A 113 -22.22 7.01 -8.82
C VAL A 113 -22.77 7.20 -10.25
N PRO A 114 -23.61 8.19 -10.57
CA PRO A 114 -24.14 8.33 -11.93
C PRO A 114 -23.06 8.56 -12.99
N LEU A 115 -22.00 9.32 -12.66
CA LEU A 115 -20.88 9.56 -13.58
C LEU A 115 -20.07 8.28 -13.80
N ILE A 116 -19.84 7.50 -12.73
CA ILE A 116 -19.15 6.22 -12.80
C ILE A 116 -19.98 5.26 -13.66
N GLU A 117 -21.28 5.11 -13.39
CA GLU A 117 -22.18 4.26 -14.18
C GLU A 117 -22.20 4.66 -15.65
N GLN A 118 -22.35 5.95 -15.95
CA GLN A 118 -22.31 6.44 -17.33
C GLN A 118 -20.97 6.11 -18.02
N THR A 119 -19.86 6.29 -17.31
CA THR A 119 -18.52 6.01 -17.85
C THR A 119 -18.34 4.53 -18.10
N CYS A 120 -18.70 3.68 -17.13
CA CYS A 120 -18.63 2.23 -17.24
C CYS A 120 -19.51 1.72 -18.38
N THR A 121 -20.78 2.15 -18.46
CA THR A 121 -21.70 1.77 -19.54
C THR A 121 -21.11 2.15 -20.90
N ARG A 122 -20.67 3.40 -21.08
CA ARG A 122 -20.08 3.83 -22.36
C ARG A 122 -18.84 3.01 -22.75
N LEU A 123 -17.95 2.72 -21.79
CA LEU A 123 -16.75 1.94 -22.05
C LEU A 123 -17.09 0.50 -22.40
N VAL A 124 -17.96 -0.15 -21.61
CA VAL A 124 -18.37 -1.55 -21.83
C VAL A 124 -19.14 -1.69 -23.13
N ASP A 125 -20.11 -0.80 -23.41
CA ASP A 125 -20.88 -0.81 -24.66
C ASP A 125 -19.96 -0.72 -25.90
N GLY A 126 -18.86 0.03 -25.79
CA GLY A 126 -17.84 0.14 -26.84
C GLY A 126 -17.01 -1.11 -27.08
N LEU A 127 -17.09 -2.10 -26.20
CA LEU A 127 -16.40 -3.40 -26.29
C LEU A 127 -17.36 -4.53 -26.68
N LEU A 128 -18.65 -4.26 -26.89
CA LEU A 128 -19.67 -5.25 -27.25
C LEU A 128 -19.76 -5.50 -28.76
N ASP A 129 -18.62 -5.49 -29.46
CA ASP A 129 -18.51 -5.77 -30.90
C ASP A 129 -18.21 -7.25 -31.21
N GLY A 130 -17.92 -8.05 -30.17
CA GLY A 130 -17.58 -9.47 -30.31
C GLY A 130 -16.08 -9.73 -30.56
N GLU A 131 -15.26 -8.68 -30.56
CA GLU A 131 -13.81 -8.77 -30.75
C GLU A 131 -13.07 -8.98 -29.41
N VAL A 132 -11.82 -9.42 -29.51
CA VAL A 132 -10.93 -9.54 -28.34
C VAL A 132 -10.26 -8.19 -28.11
N HIS A 133 -10.51 -7.61 -26.94
CA HIS A 133 -9.91 -6.36 -26.50
C HIS A 133 -8.95 -6.58 -25.32
N ASP A 134 -7.89 -5.79 -25.25
CA ASP A 134 -7.07 -5.69 -24.04
C ASP A 134 -7.76 -4.77 -23.02
N PHE A 135 -8.07 -5.33 -21.84
CA PHE A 135 -8.75 -4.59 -20.78
C PHE A 135 -7.80 -3.75 -19.91
N VAL A 136 -6.49 -4.03 -19.93
CA VAL A 136 -5.50 -3.41 -19.02
C VAL A 136 -4.64 -2.31 -19.67
N PRO A 137 -4.52 -2.31 -21.01
CA PRO A 137 -3.33 -1.92 -21.79
C PRO A 137 -1.92 -1.91 -21.17
#